data_AF-A0A9E5YMN8-F1
#
_entry.id   AF-A0A9E5YMN8-F1
#
_cell.length_a   1.000
_cell.length_b   1.000
_cell.length_c   1.000
_cell.angle_alpha   90.00
_cell.angle_beta   90.00
_cell.angle_gamma   90.00
#
_symmetry.space_group_name_H-M   'P 1'
#
loop_
_entity.id
_entity.type
_entity.pdbx_description
1 polymer ?
#
loop_
_entity_poly.entity_id
_entity_poly.type
_entity_poly.pdbx_seq_one_letter_code
_entity_poly.pdbx_strand_id
1 'polypeptide(L)'
;MSIWLVYGKIFKDRTFDRNGVWMLNPMLDSWGSMLEVWTMTQRLLPTIVRWDKYLRGPGIKKPRTQDSLQHSYAATLLAVMMHEKLRNHCDLDIELLLLAVLVHDTGEAEKGSDTLYIDKTPQDDVLEYEGFLERFKTLEPKIFKVFQRAFLLQFADKPAVWALLPDDEQMIASWLRTHKPLEILAFDALERWDYIMYPLEHFKNTGDPVILLQVLRHQMSHMGRLVDELPGFGDEIWTHEVHAWAERFVAQYEGRYTETAKKKK
;
A
#
# COMPACT_ATOMS: atom_id res chain seq x y z
N MET A 1 33.03 8.08 12.40
CA MET A 1 33.06 9.34 11.64
C MET A 1 31.75 10.05 11.93
N SER A 2 31.76 11.14 12.70
CA SER A 2 30.53 11.78 13.19
C SER A 2 29.79 12.46 12.03
N ILE A 3 28.46 12.27 11.99
CA ILE A 3 27.55 12.95 11.04
C ILE A 3 27.82 14.45 10.97
N TRP A 4 28.26 15.07 12.08
CA TRP A 4 28.61 16.48 12.18
C TRP A 4 29.74 16.97 11.25
N LEU A 5 30.69 16.11 10.84
CA LEU A 5 31.79 16.52 9.96
C LEU A 5 31.39 16.61 8.48
N VAL A 6 30.31 15.94 8.06
CA VAL A 6 29.78 16.04 6.69
C VAL A 6 28.97 17.34 6.53
N TYR A 7 28.22 17.74 7.56
CA TYR A 7 27.51 19.02 7.56
C TYR A 7 28.48 20.21 7.42
N GLY A 8 29.60 20.24 8.14
CA GLY A 8 30.54 21.38 8.10
C GLY A 8 31.17 21.71 6.73
N LYS A 9 31.14 20.78 5.76
CA LYS A 9 31.72 20.99 4.42
C LYS A 9 30.70 21.40 3.36
N ILE A 10 29.42 21.01 3.52
CA ILE A 10 28.33 21.34 2.57
C ILE A 10 27.88 22.81 2.71
N PHE A 11 28.12 23.45 3.86
CA PHE A 11 27.71 24.84 4.13
C PHE A 11 28.77 25.92 3.84
N LYS A 12 29.85 25.62 3.10
CA LYS A 12 30.90 26.61 2.81
C LYS A 12 30.55 27.59 1.66
N ASP A 13 29.56 27.27 0.84
CA ASP A 13 29.14 28.10 -0.29
C ASP A 13 27.83 28.81 0.01
N ARG A 14 27.84 29.70 1.01
CA ARG A 14 26.71 30.59 1.32
C ARG A 14 26.89 31.91 0.59
N THR A 15 25.99 32.21 -0.35
CA THR A 15 25.89 33.54 -0.96
C THR A 15 24.92 34.40 -0.16
N PHE A 16 25.36 35.57 0.28
CA PHE A 16 24.51 36.58 0.90
C PHE A 16 23.68 37.30 -0.17
N ASP A 17 22.41 37.58 0.10
CA ASP A 17 21.70 38.60 -0.67
C ASP A 17 22.21 40.00 -0.30
N ARG A 18 21.79 41.02 -1.05
CA ARG A 18 22.19 42.42 -0.81
C ARG A 18 21.72 42.99 0.54
N ASN A 19 20.84 42.28 1.25
CA ASN A 19 20.28 42.69 2.53
C ASN A 19 20.86 41.93 3.72
N GLY A 20 21.86 41.06 3.49
CA GLY A 20 22.47 40.26 4.55
C GLY A 20 21.54 39.18 5.11
N VAL A 21 20.45 38.85 4.40
CA VAL A 21 19.57 37.74 4.76
C VAL A 21 20.19 36.46 4.22
N TRP A 22 20.27 35.44 5.07
CA TRP A 22 20.65 34.10 4.64
C TRP A 22 19.61 33.59 3.64
N MET A 23 19.90 33.69 2.35
CA MET A 23 19.18 32.88 1.37
C MET A 23 19.69 31.46 1.58
N LEU A 24 18.86 30.59 2.15
CA LEU A 24 19.07 29.17 2.01
C LEU A 24 19.16 28.90 0.51
N ASN A 25 20.26 28.25 0.11
CA ASN A 25 20.45 27.84 -1.28
C ASN A 25 19.19 27.06 -1.69
N PRO A 26 18.55 27.33 -2.84
CA PRO A 26 17.36 26.59 -3.29
C PRO A 26 17.54 25.06 -3.27
N MET A 27 18.78 24.59 -3.37
CA MET A 27 19.15 23.19 -3.16
C MET A 27 18.84 22.70 -1.72
N LEU A 28 19.09 23.50 -0.69
CA LEU A 28 18.75 23.18 0.70
C LEU A 28 17.24 23.10 0.92
N ASP A 29 16.45 23.92 0.21
CA ASP A 29 14.99 23.90 0.33
C ASP A 29 14.40 22.62 -0.28
N SER A 30 14.87 22.19 -1.46
CA SER A 30 14.39 20.94 -2.09
C SER A 30 14.73 19.70 -1.26
N TRP A 31 15.93 19.63 -0.70
CA TRP A 31 16.33 18.55 0.21
C TRP A 31 15.61 18.64 1.56
N GLY A 32 15.20 19.84 1.99
CA GLY A 32 14.38 20.06 3.18
C GLY A 32 13.04 19.33 3.10
N SER A 33 12.27 19.55 2.04
CA SER A 33 10.99 18.85 1.84
C SER A 33 11.16 17.34 1.70
N MET A 34 12.22 16.88 1.01
CA MET A 34 12.51 15.44 0.94
C MET A 34 12.81 14.83 2.31
N LEU A 35 13.63 15.51 3.10
CA LEU A 35 13.97 15.05 4.45
C LEU A 35 12.72 15.02 5.34
N GLU A 36 11.81 15.98 5.18
CA GLU A 36 10.53 15.99 5.89
C GLU A 36 9.67 14.79 5.51
N VAL A 37 9.40 14.57 4.23
CA VAL A 37 8.62 13.41 3.75
C VAL A 37 9.24 12.10 4.22
N TRP A 38 10.56 11.96 4.07
CA TRP A 38 11.31 10.78 4.50
C TRP A 38 11.23 10.54 6.01
N THR A 39 11.39 11.59 6.82
CA THR A 39 11.34 11.49 8.29
C THR A 39 9.93 11.17 8.76
N MET A 40 8.92 11.81 8.18
CA MET A 40 7.54 11.70 8.63
C MET A 40 6.91 10.37 8.25
N THR A 41 7.26 9.83 7.08
CA THR A 41 6.89 8.45 6.69
C THR A 41 7.36 7.43 7.74
N GLN A 42 8.61 7.53 8.19
CA GLN A 42 9.16 6.64 9.23
C GLN A 42 8.56 6.88 10.63
N ARG A 43 8.03 8.06 10.91
CA ARG A 43 7.45 8.39 12.22
C ARG A 43 5.98 8.05 12.32
N LEU A 44 5.21 8.27 11.26
CA LEU A 44 3.75 8.16 11.28
C LEU A 44 3.28 6.75 10.96
N LEU A 45 3.83 6.09 9.93
CA LEU A 45 3.39 4.75 9.53
C LEU A 45 3.48 3.71 10.67
N PRO A 46 4.53 3.70 11.53
CA PRO A 46 4.57 2.77 12.67
C PRO A 46 3.49 2.97 13.72
N THR A 47 2.78 4.12 13.71
CA THR A 47 1.69 4.39 14.66
C THR A 47 0.36 3.77 14.23
N ILE A 48 0.25 3.39 12.95
CA ILE A 48 -0.93 2.75 12.38
C ILE A 48 -0.79 1.25 12.58
N VAL A 49 -1.55 0.72 13.54
CA VAL A 49 -1.59 -0.73 13.82
C VAL A 49 -2.62 -1.38 12.91
N ARG A 50 -2.16 -2.28 12.04
CA ARG A 50 -3.04 -3.07 11.16
C ARG A 50 -3.70 -4.20 11.92
N TRP A 51 -4.87 -4.63 11.42
CA TRP A 51 -5.61 -5.78 11.96
C TRP A 51 -6.09 -5.60 13.41
N ASP A 52 -6.17 -4.36 13.92
CA ASP A 52 -6.52 -4.08 15.32
C ASP A 52 -7.88 -4.65 15.73
N LYS A 53 -8.83 -4.76 14.79
CA LYS A 53 -10.14 -5.40 15.06
C LYS A 53 -9.99 -6.84 15.58
N TYR A 54 -8.99 -7.57 15.11
CA TYR A 54 -8.74 -8.97 15.48
C TYR A 54 -7.95 -9.09 16.78
N LEU A 55 -7.12 -8.09 17.12
CA LEU A 55 -6.40 -8.02 18.40
C LEU A 55 -7.37 -7.97 19.60
N ARG A 56 -8.62 -7.56 19.38
CA ARG A 56 -9.65 -7.36 20.41
C ARG A 56 -10.80 -8.37 20.33
N GLY A 57 -10.76 -9.31 19.38
CA GLY A 57 -11.83 -10.28 19.14
C GLY A 57 -11.89 -11.38 20.20
N PRO A 58 -13.05 -11.67 20.81
CA PRO A 58 -13.16 -12.77 21.76
C PRO A 58 -12.95 -14.12 21.06
N GLY A 59 -12.15 -15.00 21.66
CA GLY A 59 -11.91 -16.36 21.14
C GLY A 59 -10.90 -16.45 19.99
N ILE A 60 -10.30 -15.32 19.57
CA ILE A 60 -9.24 -15.29 18.56
C ILE A 60 -7.90 -15.28 19.29
N LYS A 61 -7.00 -16.18 18.91
CA LYS A 61 -5.61 -16.14 19.39
C LYS A 61 -4.97 -14.86 18.87
N LYS A 62 -4.31 -14.11 19.76
CA LYS A 62 -3.75 -12.80 19.42
C LYS A 62 -2.76 -12.92 18.24
N PRO A 63 -3.02 -12.28 17.08
CA PRO A 63 -2.07 -12.25 15.98
C PRO A 63 -0.85 -11.36 16.33
N ARG A 64 0.25 -11.56 15.59
CA ARG A 64 1.46 -10.72 15.72
C ARG A 64 1.11 -9.30 15.29
N THR A 65 1.38 -8.30 16.12
CA THR A 65 1.19 -6.90 15.72
C THR A 65 2.02 -6.58 14.46
N GLN A 66 1.38 -5.94 13.49
CA GLN A 66 2.01 -5.39 12.29
C GLN A 66 1.57 -3.93 12.18
N ASP A 67 2.53 -3.04 11.92
CA ASP A 67 2.26 -1.63 11.63
C ASP A 67 2.31 -1.36 10.11
N SER A 68 1.81 -0.22 9.65
CA SER A 68 1.78 0.11 8.21
C SER A 68 3.16 0.26 7.58
N LEU A 69 4.21 0.54 8.37
CA LEU A 69 5.59 0.56 7.85
C LEU A 69 6.09 -0.85 7.56
N GLN A 70 5.86 -1.78 8.50
CA GLN A 70 6.18 -3.21 8.32
C GLN A 70 5.40 -3.81 7.16
N HIS A 71 4.12 -3.46 7.02
CA HIS A 71 3.26 -3.81 5.88
C HIS A 71 3.86 -3.32 4.56
N SER A 72 4.08 -2.01 4.42
CA SER A 72 4.60 -1.42 3.19
C SER A 72 5.94 -2.01 2.77
N TYR A 73 6.82 -2.29 3.75
CA TYR A 73 8.09 -2.96 3.49
C TYR A 73 7.92 -4.42 3.03
N ALA A 74 7.09 -5.21 3.71
CA ALA A 74 6.81 -6.60 3.33
C ALA A 74 6.14 -6.68 1.95
N ALA A 75 5.17 -5.81 1.69
CA ALA A 75 4.49 -5.65 0.41
C ALA A 75 5.48 -5.29 -0.72
N THR A 76 6.47 -4.44 -0.45
CA THR A 76 7.52 -4.10 -1.43
C THR A 76 8.39 -5.31 -1.76
N LEU A 77 8.78 -6.11 -0.76
CA LEU A 77 9.52 -7.37 -1.00
C LEU A 77 8.66 -8.35 -1.82
N LEU A 78 7.37 -8.43 -1.52
CA LEU A 78 6.42 -9.24 -2.25
C LEU A 78 6.28 -8.78 -3.70
N ALA A 79 6.27 -7.48 -3.98
CA ALA A 79 6.25 -6.93 -5.33
C ALA A 79 7.42 -7.45 -6.18
N VAL A 80 8.63 -7.45 -5.62
CA VAL A 80 9.82 -7.96 -6.31
C VAL A 80 9.68 -9.46 -6.60
N MET A 81 9.23 -10.25 -5.60
CA MET A 81 9.02 -11.69 -5.80
C MET A 81 7.94 -11.99 -6.85
N MET A 82 6.82 -11.26 -6.81
CA MET A 82 5.74 -11.37 -7.78
C MET A 82 6.20 -10.98 -9.18
N HIS A 83 6.96 -9.90 -9.33
CA HIS A 83 7.52 -9.50 -10.62
C HIS A 83 8.46 -10.58 -11.19
N GLU A 84 9.37 -11.12 -10.38
CA GLU A 84 10.28 -12.19 -10.82
C GLU A 84 9.54 -13.44 -11.28
N LYS A 85 8.37 -13.71 -10.68
CA LYS A 85 7.48 -14.80 -11.07
C LYS A 85 6.73 -14.52 -12.38
N LEU A 86 6.28 -13.28 -12.58
CA LEU A 86 5.44 -12.90 -13.72
C LEU A 86 6.24 -12.41 -14.94
N ARG A 87 7.54 -12.12 -14.83
CA ARG A 87 8.34 -11.49 -15.90
C ARG A 87 8.42 -12.27 -17.22
N ASN A 88 8.15 -13.57 -17.20
CA ASN A 88 8.10 -14.40 -18.41
C ASN A 88 6.71 -14.40 -19.07
N HIS A 89 5.70 -13.84 -18.39
CA HIS A 89 4.29 -13.85 -18.77
C HIS A 89 3.79 -12.45 -19.14
N CYS A 90 4.32 -11.41 -18.49
CA CYS A 90 4.02 -10.03 -18.80
C CYS A 90 5.21 -9.10 -18.52
N ASP A 91 5.24 -7.97 -19.21
CA ASP A 91 6.19 -6.88 -18.96
C ASP A 91 5.52 -5.85 -18.06
N LEU A 92 6.07 -5.66 -16.85
CA LEU A 92 5.56 -4.76 -15.84
C LEU A 92 6.55 -3.62 -15.62
N ASP A 93 6.05 -2.39 -15.55
CA ASP A 93 6.78 -1.24 -15.04
C ASP A 93 7.00 -1.39 -13.53
N ILE A 94 8.04 -2.15 -13.18
CA ILE A 94 8.35 -2.50 -11.80
C ILE A 94 8.70 -1.27 -10.96
N GLU A 95 9.23 -0.21 -11.56
CA GLU A 95 9.51 1.04 -10.84
C GLU A 95 8.19 1.69 -10.40
N LEU A 96 7.21 1.81 -11.30
CA LEU A 96 5.88 2.32 -10.96
C LEU A 96 5.21 1.48 -9.87
N LEU A 97 5.26 0.15 -10.00
CA LEU A 97 4.63 -0.77 -9.05
C LEU A 97 5.28 -0.67 -7.66
N LEU A 98 6.61 -0.67 -7.57
CA LEU A 98 7.34 -0.54 -6.31
C LEU A 98 7.05 0.81 -5.64
N LEU A 99 7.05 1.89 -6.42
CA LEU A 99 6.70 3.21 -5.89
C LEU A 99 5.26 3.24 -5.39
N ALA A 100 4.31 2.65 -6.12
CA ALA A 100 2.90 2.60 -5.72
C ALA A 100 2.75 1.88 -4.38
N VAL A 101 3.38 0.72 -4.22
CA VAL A 101 3.37 -0.04 -2.96
C VAL A 101 4.05 0.72 -1.83
N LEU A 102 5.13 1.45 -2.09
CA LEU A 102 5.81 2.22 -1.05
C LEU A 102 4.96 3.37 -0.50
N VAL A 103 4.08 3.96 -1.33
CA VAL A 103 3.31 5.13 -0.94
C VAL A 103 1.82 4.89 -0.68
N HIS A 104 1.26 3.72 -1.04
CA HIS A 104 -0.19 3.50 -1.02
C HIS A 104 -0.84 3.84 0.33
N ASP A 105 -0.28 3.35 1.43
CA ASP A 105 -0.82 3.55 2.79
C ASP A 105 -0.34 4.86 3.46
N THR A 106 0.41 5.72 2.77
CA THR A 106 0.92 6.96 3.40
C THR A 106 -0.19 7.93 3.81
N GLY A 107 -1.34 7.86 3.15
CA GLY A 107 -2.55 8.61 3.53
C GLY A 107 -3.18 8.15 4.85
N GLU A 108 -3.11 6.85 5.15
CA GLU A 108 -3.65 6.29 6.40
C GLU A 108 -2.92 6.83 7.64
N ALA A 109 -1.63 7.11 7.48
CA ALA A 109 -0.78 7.71 8.52
C ALA A 109 -1.28 9.08 8.96
N GLU A 110 -1.74 9.91 8.01
CA GLU A 110 -2.31 11.23 8.29
C GLU A 110 -3.74 11.13 8.84
N LYS A 111 -4.52 10.12 8.41
CA LYS A 111 -5.84 9.81 8.99
C LYS A 111 -5.75 9.25 10.41
N GLY A 112 -4.61 8.70 10.80
CA GLY A 112 -4.38 8.10 12.12
C GLY A 112 -5.13 6.77 12.35
N SER A 113 -5.58 6.11 11.28
CA SER A 113 -6.31 4.83 11.39
C SER A 113 -6.16 3.95 10.15
N ASP A 114 -6.05 2.64 10.39
CA ASP A 114 -6.16 1.58 9.38
C ASP A 114 -7.65 1.38 9.03
N THR A 115 -7.98 1.44 7.74
CA THR A 115 -9.34 1.14 7.27
C THR A 115 -9.29 -0.17 6.52
N LEU A 116 -9.95 -1.20 7.04
CA LEU A 116 -9.89 -2.51 6.43
C LEU A 116 -10.59 -2.52 5.07
N TYR A 117 -10.05 -3.31 4.14
CA TYR A 117 -10.51 -3.39 2.76
C TYR A 117 -12.03 -3.52 2.61
N ILE A 118 -12.67 -4.37 3.42
CA ILE A 118 -14.12 -4.61 3.37
C ILE A 118 -14.96 -3.43 3.87
N ASP A 119 -14.37 -2.55 4.69
CA ASP A 119 -15.03 -1.42 5.32
C ASP A 119 -14.73 -0.09 4.58
N LYS A 120 -13.79 -0.08 3.60
CA LYS A 120 -13.42 1.13 2.83
C LYS A 120 -14.57 1.57 1.92
N THR A 121 -14.93 2.84 1.99
CA THR A 121 -15.83 3.52 1.04
C THR A 121 -15.03 4.33 0.01
N PRO A 122 -15.62 4.75 -1.12
CA PRO A 122 -14.96 5.68 -2.04
C PRO A 122 -14.52 7.00 -1.37
N GLN A 123 -15.24 7.46 -0.35
CA GLN A 123 -14.87 8.63 0.43
C GLN A 123 -13.62 8.37 1.28
N ASP A 124 -13.45 7.16 1.82
CA ASP A 124 -12.26 6.78 2.59
C ASP A 124 -11.00 6.79 1.73
N ASP A 125 -11.12 6.33 0.47
CA ASP A 125 -10.06 6.37 -0.54
C ASP A 125 -9.68 7.83 -0.89
N VAL A 126 -10.67 8.73 -1.01
CA VAL A 126 -10.40 10.17 -1.24
C VAL A 126 -9.70 10.82 -0.04
N LEU A 127 -10.14 10.52 1.18
CA LEU A 127 -9.48 11.02 2.40
C LEU A 127 -8.03 10.51 2.50
N GLU A 128 -7.77 9.29 2.03
CA GLU A 128 -6.42 8.74 1.96
C GLU A 128 -5.56 9.51 0.96
N TYR A 129 -6.12 9.85 -0.20
CA TYR A 129 -5.45 10.71 -1.18
C TYR A 129 -5.17 12.12 -0.65
N GLU A 130 -6.11 12.73 0.08
CA GLU A 130 -5.90 14.03 0.73
C GLU A 130 -4.77 13.98 1.76
N GLY A 131 -4.68 12.90 2.54
CA GLY A 131 -3.56 12.65 3.44
C GLY A 131 -2.22 12.56 2.70
N PHE A 132 -2.19 11.81 1.59
CA PHE A 132 -1.01 11.77 0.72
C PHE A 132 -0.62 13.17 0.22
N LEU A 133 -1.58 13.97 -0.23
CA LEU A 133 -1.34 15.33 -0.69
C LEU A 133 -0.73 16.22 0.39
N GLU A 134 -1.26 16.17 1.61
CA GLU A 134 -0.77 16.99 2.72
C GLU A 134 0.73 16.82 2.94
N ARG A 135 1.22 15.59 2.81
CA ARG A 135 2.63 15.25 2.98
C ARG A 135 3.46 15.53 1.73
N PHE A 136 3.05 15.01 0.58
CA PHE A 136 3.88 14.94 -0.61
C PHE A 136 3.85 16.21 -1.47
N LYS A 137 2.84 17.09 -1.34
CA LYS A 137 2.75 18.35 -2.11
C LYS A 137 3.90 19.33 -1.84
N THR A 138 4.63 19.13 -0.74
CA THR A 138 5.79 19.93 -0.34
C THR A 138 7.04 19.64 -1.18
N LEU A 139 7.07 18.50 -1.89
CA LEU A 139 8.17 18.10 -2.76
C LEU A 139 8.27 18.99 -4.00
N GLU A 140 9.44 18.97 -4.65
CA GLU A 140 9.60 19.59 -5.97
C GLU A 140 8.53 19.05 -6.95
N PRO A 141 7.87 19.91 -7.75
CA PRO A 141 6.74 19.51 -8.59
C PRO A 141 6.99 18.28 -9.46
N LYS A 142 8.20 18.14 -10.03
CA LYS A 142 8.59 16.99 -10.85
C LYS A 142 8.59 15.70 -10.05
N ILE A 143 9.08 15.73 -8.81
CA ILE A 143 9.20 14.58 -7.92
C ILE A 143 7.84 14.24 -7.33
N PHE A 144 7.08 15.27 -6.91
CA PHE A 144 5.69 15.10 -6.47
C PHE A 144 4.86 14.38 -7.53
N LYS A 145 4.95 14.78 -8.81
CA LYS A 145 4.18 14.15 -9.90
C LYS A 145 4.53 12.66 -10.10
N VAL A 146 5.77 12.24 -9.82
CA VAL A 146 6.15 10.82 -9.85
C VAL A 146 5.41 10.04 -8.75
N PHE A 147 5.46 10.53 -7.51
CA PHE A 147 4.77 9.88 -6.39
C PHE A 147 3.25 9.96 -6.52
N GLN A 148 2.70 11.08 -7.02
CA GLN A 148 1.28 11.24 -7.25
C GLN A 148 0.77 10.20 -8.26
N ARG A 149 1.49 10.01 -9.38
CA ARG A 149 1.15 8.98 -10.37
C ARG A 149 1.21 7.58 -9.77
N ALA A 150 2.23 7.28 -8.96
CA ALA A 150 2.36 6.00 -8.30
C ALA A 150 1.23 5.76 -7.29
N PHE A 151 0.91 6.75 -6.45
CA PHE A 151 -0.18 6.67 -5.48
C PHE A 151 -1.54 6.44 -6.16
N LEU A 152 -1.82 7.16 -7.25
CA LEU A 152 -3.09 7.06 -7.97
C LEU A 152 -3.29 5.72 -8.71
N LEU A 153 -2.24 4.88 -8.82
CA LEU A 153 -2.37 3.54 -9.40
C LEU A 153 -3.44 2.71 -8.68
N GLN A 154 -3.52 2.81 -7.35
CA GLN A 154 -4.46 2.06 -6.51
C GLN A 154 -5.94 2.42 -6.76
N PHE A 155 -6.20 3.56 -7.40
CA PHE A 155 -7.55 4.02 -7.72
C PHE A 155 -7.87 3.94 -9.21
N ALA A 156 -6.93 3.57 -10.07
CA ALA A 156 -7.08 3.66 -11.53
C ALA A 156 -8.13 2.68 -12.12
N ASP A 157 -8.65 1.73 -11.35
CA ASP A 157 -9.83 0.94 -11.75
C ASP A 157 -11.05 1.16 -10.85
N LYS A 158 -11.13 2.30 -10.16
CA LYS A 158 -12.24 2.66 -9.27
C LYS A 158 -13.00 3.91 -9.77
N PRO A 159 -13.91 3.79 -10.75
CA PRO A 159 -14.67 4.92 -11.29
C PRO A 159 -15.44 5.74 -10.23
N ALA A 160 -15.91 5.08 -9.16
CA ALA A 160 -16.60 5.75 -8.05
C ALA A 160 -15.67 6.70 -7.27
N VAL A 161 -14.37 6.39 -7.19
CA VAL A 161 -13.37 7.27 -6.57
C VAL A 161 -13.03 8.41 -7.53
N TRP A 162 -12.91 8.13 -8.83
CA TRP A 162 -12.59 9.14 -9.85
C TRP A 162 -13.55 10.31 -9.84
N ALA A 163 -14.85 10.03 -9.74
CA ALA A 163 -15.89 11.05 -9.71
C ALA A 163 -15.77 12.02 -8.51
N LEU A 164 -14.96 11.68 -7.51
CA LEU A 164 -14.72 12.46 -6.30
C LEU A 164 -13.34 13.14 -6.29
N LEU A 165 -12.44 12.79 -7.21
CA LEU A 165 -11.12 13.40 -7.33
C LEU A 165 -11.17 14.68 -8.18
N PRO A 166 -10.22 15.62 -8.04
CA PRO A 166 -10.14 16.77 -8.95
C PRO A 166 -9.76 16.36 -10.38
N ASP A 167 -10.02 17.25 -11.35
CA ASP A 167 -9.90 16.95 -12.79
C ASP A 167 -8.50 16.46 -13.20
N ASP A 168 -7.44 17.06 -12.66
CA ASP A 168 -6.05 16.67 -12.96
C ASP A 168 -5.76 15.22 -12.52
N GLU A 169 -6.24 14.83 -11.35
CA GLU A 169 -6.13 13.48 -10.82
C GLU A 169 -6.95 12.47 -11.62
N GLN A 170 -8.16 12.86 -12.04
CA GLN A 170 -8.98 12.04 -12.94
C GLN A 170 -8.25 11.78 -14.26
N MET A 171 -7.59 12.79 -14.81
CA MET A 171 -6.77 12.65 -16.03
C MET A 171 -5.60 11.68 -15.82
N ILE A 172 -4.90 11.75 -14.68
CA ILE A 172 -3.81 10.82 -14.36
C ILE A 172 -4.34 9.39 -14.20
N ALA A 173 -5.43 9.19 -13.45
CA ALA A 173 -6.03 7.88 -13.23
C ALA A 173 -6.56 7.27 -14.54
N SER A 174 -7.18 8.08 -15.40
CA SER A 174 -7.62 7.69 -16.74
C SER A 174 -6.44 7.28 -17.64
N TRP A 175 -5.34 8.04 -17.59
CA TRP A 175 -4.12 7.70 -18.30
C TRP A 175 -3.54 6.36 -17.81
N LEU A 176 -3.45 6.15 -16.50
CA LEU A 176 -2.99 4.91 -15.89
C LEU A 176 -3.85 3.71 -16.31
N ARG A 177 -5.19 3.84 -16.26
CA ARG A 177 -6.10 2.79 -16.73
C ARG A 177 -5.85 2.39 -18.18
N THR A 178 -5.55 3.38 -19.03
CA THR A 178 -5.38 3.18 -20.46
C THR A 178 -3.99 2.61 -20.80
N HIS A 179 -2.94 3.07 -20.12
CA HIS A 179 -1.55 2.80 -20.50
C HIS A 179 -0.80 1.86 -19.56
N LYS A 180 -1.34 1.61 -18.37
CA LYS A 180 -0.76 0.78 -17.31
C LYS A 180 -1.75 -0.26 -16.74
N PRO A 181 -2.56 -0.94 -17.57
CA PRO A 181 -3.59 -1.86 -17.07
C PRO A 181 -2.98 -3.06 -16.31
N LEU A 182 -1.81 -3.53 -16.72
CA LEU A 182 -1.14 -4.67 -16.09
C LEU A 182 -0.58 -4.30 -14.71
N GLU A 183 -0.04 -3.08 -14.53
CA GLU A 183 0.42 -2.60 -13.23
C GLU A 183 -0.74 -2.42 -12.25
N ILE A 184 -1.92 -2.01 -12.74
CA ILE A 184 -3.13 -1.92 -11.91
C ILE A 184 -3.54 -3.31 -11.42
N LEU A 185 -3.57 -4.30 -12.31
CA LEU A 185 -3.88 -5.69 -11.96
C LEU A 185 -2.83 -6.29 -11.02
N ALA A 186 -1.54 -6.03 -11.27
CA ALA A 186 -0.45 -6.50 -10.42
C ALA A 186 -0.49 -5.85 -9.03
N PHE A 187 -0.85 -4.57 -8.94
CA PHE A 187 -1.05 -3.89 -7.66
C PHE A 187 -2.23 -4.49 -6.88
N ASP A 188 -3.38 -4.72 -7.52
CA ASP A 188 -4.53 -5.38 -6.88
C ASP A 188 -4.18 -6.82 -6.44
N ALA A 189 -3.46 -7.57 -7.28
CA ALA A 189 -2.98 -8.92 -6.94
C ALA A 189 -2.06 -8.90 -5.71
N LEU A 190 -1.15 -7.94 -5.64
CA LEU A 190 -0.22 -7.79 -4.54
C LEU A 190 -0.92 -7.49 -3.22
N GLU A 191 -1.80 -6.48 -3.21
CA GLU A 191 -2.57 -6.08 -2.02
C GLU A 191 -3.36 -7.26 -1.46
N ARG A 192 -4.05 -7.99 -2.34
CA ARG A 192 -4.85 -9.15 -1.94
C ARG A 192 -4.00 -10.31 -1.48
N TRP A 193 -2.86 -10.54 -2.12
CA TRP A 193 -1.99 -11.65 -1.75
C TRP A 193 -1.32 -11.39 -0.41
N ASP A 194 -0.83 -10.17 -0.15
CA ASP A 194 -0.34 -9.78 1.17
C ASP A 194 -1.43 -9.93 2.25
N TYR A 195 -2.67 -9.51 1.93
CA TYR A 195 -3.83 -9.66 2.80
C TYR A 195 -4.14 -11.13 3.17
N ILE A 196 -3.79 -12.10 2.31
CA ILE A 196 -3.90 -13.55 2.60
C ILE A 196 -2.68 -14.07 3.37
N MET A 197 -1.48 -13.59 3.06
CA MET A 197 -0.23 -14.09 3.63
C MET A 197 -0.15 -13.85 5.14
N TYR A 198 -0.63 -12.70 5.62
CA TYR A 198 -0.61 -12.39 7.06
C TYR A 198 -1.51 -13.35 7.90
N PRO A 199 -2.80 -13.57 7.57
CA PRO A 199 -3.61 -14.60 8.24
C PRO A 199 -3.06 -16.02 8.09
N LEU A 200 -2.40 -16.34 6.97
CA LEU A 200 -1.76 -17.63 6.77
C LEU A 200 -0.57 -17.83 7.73
N GLU A 201 0.27 -16.81 7.91
CA GLU A 201 1.33 -16.78 8.93
C GLU A 201 0.72 -17.03 10.32
N HIS A 202 -0.37 -16.32 10.64
CA HIS A 202 -1.07 -16.49 11.91
C HIS A 202 -1.56 -17.93 12.11
N PHE A 203 -2.29 -18.48 11.15
CA PHE A 203 -2.80 -19.86 11.21
C PHE A 203 -1.66 -20.87 11.39
N LYS A 204 -0.57 -20.73 10.65
CA LYS A 204 0.61 -21.60 10.76
C LYS A 204 1.20 -21.58 12.18
N ASN A 205 1.24 -20.41 12.82
CA ASN A 205 1.86 -20.23 14.12
C ASN A 205 0.94 -20.62 15.29
N THR A 206 -0.37 -20.49 15.13
CA THR A 206 -1.33 -20.62 16.25
C THR A 206 -2.32 -21.77 16.09
N GLY A 207 -2.51 -22.27 14.87
CA GLY A 207 -3.57 -23.20 14.49
C GLY A 207 -4.98 -22.58 14.52
N ASP A 208 -5.10 -21.26 14.71
CA ASP A 208 -6.38 -20.56 14.73
C ASP A 208 -6.84 -20.22 13.30
N PRO A 209 -7.92 -20.84 12.80
CA PRO A 209 -8.33 -20.68 11.42
C PRO A 209 -9.20 -19.43 11.19
N VAL A 210 -9.62 -18.73 12.25
CA VAL A 210 -10.71 -17.74 12.18
C VAL A 210 -10.40 -16.62 11.18
N ILE A 211 -9.22 -16.00 11.29
CA ILE A 211 -8.84 -14.86 10.44
C ILE A 211 -8.64 -15.32 9.00
N LEU A 212 -7.92 -16.43 8.79
CA LEU A 212 -7.66 -16.96 7.45
C LEU A 212 -8.95 -17.39 6.74
N LEU A 213 -9.88 -18.02 7.45
CA LEU A 213 -11.18 -18.40 6.89
C LEU A 213 -11.96 -17.18 6.39
N GLN A 214 -12.05 -16.13 7.22
CA GLN A 214 -12.73 -14.89 6.84
C GLN A 214 -12.06 -14.23 5.63
N VAL A 215 -10.74 -14.17 5.62
CA VAL A 215 -10.00 -13.57 4.51
C VAL A 215 -10.18 -14.37 3.22
N LEU A 216 -10.04 -15.70 3.26
CA LEU A 216 -10.21 -16.53 2.06
C LEU A 216 -11.62 -16.43 1.48
N ARG A 217 -12.67 -16.45 2.31
CA ARG A 217 -14.06 -16.26 1.85
C ARG A 217 -14.26 -14.99 1.03
N HIS A 218 -13.61 -13.90 1.45
CA HIS A 218 -13.71 -12.62 0.76
C HIS A 218 -12.78 -12.52 -0.45
N GLN A 219 -11.57 -13.09 -0.39
CA GLN A 219 -10.56 -12.88 -1.43
C GLN A 219 -10.64 -13.88 -2.59
N MET A 220 -11.22 -15.08 -2.40
CA MET A 220 -11.18 -16.13 -3.43
C MET A 220 -11.80 -15.72 -4.77
N SER A 221 -12.94 -15.03 -4.78
CA SER A 221 -13.56 -14.56 -6.03
C SER A 221 -12.69 -13.54 -6.76
N HIS A 222 -12.04 -12.64 -6.01
CA HIS A 222 -11.12 -11.66 -6.56
C HIS A 222 -9.86 -12.32 -7.13
N MET A 223 -9.34 -13.35 -6.46
CA MET A 223 -8.21 -14.12 -6.98
C MET A 223 -8.59 -14.85 -8.28
N GLY A 224 -9.81 -15.39 -8.38
CA GLY A 224 -10.32 -15.99 -9.62
C GLY A 224 -10.30 -14.98 -10.78
N ARG A 225 -10.80 -13.77 -10.56
CA ARG A 225 -10.73 -12.69 -11.57
C ARG A 225 -9.28 -12.40 -12.00
N LEU A 226 -8.35 -12.34 -11.05
CA LEU A 226 -6.94 -12.07 -11.36
C LEU A 226 -6.27 -13.21 -12.14
N VAL A 227 -6.70 -14.46 -11.95
CA VAL A 227 -6.25 -15.60 -12.78
C VAL A 227 -6.62 -15.38 -14.25
N ASP A 228 -7.80 -14.83 -14.51
CA ASP A 228 -8.29 -14.58 -15.87
C ASP A 228 -7.67 -13.33 -16.50
N GLU A 229 -7.38 -12.30 -15.69
CA GLU A 229 -7.01 -10.97 -16.19
C GLU A 229 -5.50 -10.67 -16.17
N LEU A 230 -4.72 -11.27 -15.24
CA LEU A 230 -3.27 -11.02 -15.10
C LEU A 230 -2.45 -12.19 -15.66
N PRO A 231 -1.74 -12.02 -16.79
CA PRO A 231 -0.96 -13.09 -17.40
C PRO A 231 0.04 -13.74 -16.43
N GLY A 232 0.03 -15.08 -16.36
CA GLY A 232 0.89 -15.89 -15.50
C GLY A 232 0.46 -15.98 -14.03
N PHE A 233 -0.56 -15.23 -13.59
CA PHE A 233 -0.98 -15.22 -12.19
C PHE A 233 -1.50 -16.59 -11.72
N GLY A 234 -2.30 -17.26 -12.56
CA GLY A 234 -2.79 -18.62 -12.32
C GLY A 234 -1.76 -19.73 -12.50
N ASP A 235 -0.60 -19.42 -13.08
CA ASP A 235 0.47 -20.40 -13.30
C ASP A 235 1.53 -20.34 -12.19
N GLU A 236 1.79 -19.14 -11.65
CA GLU A 236 2.93 -18.89 -10.77
C GLU A 236 2.58 -18.51 -9.33
N ILE A 237 1.37 -17.95 -9.09
CA ILE A 237 1.01 -17.35 -7.79
C ILE A 237 -0.25 -17.99 -7.22
N TRP A 238 -1.40 -17.77 -7.85
CA TRP A 238 -2.67 -18.37 -7.45
C TRP A 238 -2.95 -19.63 -8.27
N THR A 239 -2.06 -20.62 -8.14
CA THR A 239 -2.14 -21.85 -8.94
C THR A 239 -3.37 -22.69 -8.62
N HIS A 240 -3.68 -23.63 -9.50
CA HIS A 240 -4.75 -24.61 -9.26
C HIS A 240 -4.57 -25.34 -7.91
N GLU A 241 -3.34 -25.67 -7.50
CA GLU A 241 -3.05 -26.28 -6.20
C GLU A 241 -3.35 -25.35 -5.03
N VAL A 242 -2.97 -24.07 -5.15
CA VAL A 242 -3.24 -23.04 -4.14
C VAL A 242 -4.74 -22.80 -4.01
N HIS A 243 -5.43 -22.64 -5.13
CA HIS A 243 -6.89 -22.48 -5.17
C HIS A 243 -7.61 -23.68 -4.55
N ALA A 244 -7.27 -24.90 -4.95
CA ALA A 244 -7.88 -26.11 -4.41
C ALA A 244 -7.57 -26.29 -2.91
N TRP A 245 -6.40 -25.86 -2.44
CA TRP A 245 -6.10 -25.82 -1.01
C TRP A 245 -7.00 -24.82 -0.27
N ALA A 246 -7.20 -23.61 -0.82
CA ALA A 246 -8.05 -22.60 -0.23
C ALA A 246 -9.51 -23.07 -0.15
N GLU A 247 -10.04 -23.69 -1.21
CA GLU A 247 -11.39 -24.30 -1.21
C GLU A 247 -11.55 -25.34 -0.11
N ARG A 248 -10.59 -26.28 0.01
CA ARG A 248 -10.62 -27.30 1.07
C ARG A 248 -10.53 -26.67 2.45
N PHE A 249 -9.70 -25.65 2.63
CA PHE A 249 -9.59 -24.93 3.89
C PHE A 249 -10.93 -24.30 4.28
N VAL A 250 -11.56 -23.57 3.37
CA VAL A 250 -12.87 -22.96 3.62
C VAL A 250 -13.90 -24.04 3.94
N ALA A 251 -14.02 -25.09 3.12
CA ALA A 251 -14.97 -26.18 3.34
C ALA A 251 -14.78 -26.91 4.68
N GLN A 252 -13.53 -27.09 5.12
CA GLN A 252 -13.21 -27.74 6.40
C GLN A 252 -13.76 -26.97 7.61
N TYR A 253 -13.72 -25.64 7.55
CA TYR A 253 -14.11 -24.76 8.67
C TYR A 253 -15.46 -24.06 8.47
N GLU A 254 -16.12 -24.28 7.34
CA GLU A 254 -17.44 -23.75 7.01
C GLU A 254 -18.47 -24.12 8.09
N GLY A 255 -19.34 -23.16 8.45
CA GLY A 255 -20.34 -23.33 9.52
C GLY A 255 -19.80 -23.44 10.96
N ARG A 256 -18.48 -23.56 11.19
CA ARG A 256 -17.90 -23.62 12.55
C ARG A 256 -17.72 -22.25 13.20
N TYR A 257 -17.61 -21.22 12.37
CA TYR A 257 -17.41 -19.84 12.80
C TYR A 257 -18.44 -18.95 12.11
N THR A 258 -19.31 -18.33 12.89
CA THR A 258 -20.23 -17.29 12.41
C THR A 258 -19.56 -15.93 12.54
N GLU A 259 -19.55 -15.18 11.43
CA GLU A 259 -19.19 -13.77 11.46
C GLU A 259 -20.30 -13.03 12.21
N THR A 260 -20.17 -12.91 13.52
CA THR A 260 -21.06 -12.05 14.29
C THR A 260 -20.68 -10.61 13.96
N ALA A 261 -21.28 -10.07 12.91
CA ALA A 261 -21.24 -8.66 12.61
C ALA A 261 -21.86 -7.91 13.79
N LYS A 262 -21.03 -7.47 14.73
CA LYS A 262 -21.44 -6.43 15.68
C LYS A 262 -21.63 -5.17 14.83
N LYS A 263 -22.88 -4.90 14.43
CA LYS A 263 -23.27 -3.58 13.95
C LYS A 263 -22.81 -2.59 15.02
N LYS A 264 -21.80 -1.75 14.70
CA LYS A 264 -21.47 -0.60 15.52
C LYS A 264 -22.76 0.22 15.66
N LYS A 265 -23.26 0.34 16.89
CA LYS A 265 -24.32 1.29 17.23
C LYS A 265 -23.72 2.67 17.35
#